data_AF-A0A1V4SD70-F1
#
_entry.id   AF-A0A1V4SD70-F1
#
_cell.length_a   1.000
_cell.length_b   1.000
_cell.length_c   1.000
_cell.angle_alpha   90.00
_cell.angle_beta   90.00
_cell.angle_gamma   90.00
#
_symmetry.space_group_name_H-M   'P 1'
#
loop_
_entity.id
_entity.type
_entity.pdbx_description
1 polymer ?
#
loop_
_entity_poly.entity_id
_entity_poly.type
_entity_poly.pdbx_seq_one_letter_code
_entity_poly.pdbx_strand_id
1 'polypeptide(L)'
;TARGSRIDPLKPEDTRNGFRVFEINAETGENLGRLNMLYLKKSIPCYYLVYVEVASPFRRKGLGHRILDYFRDFLIRKSAVGILDNIIPEEDPTYTIYFKHAWEPVDAIIGERPSNGETNYMVYIPPKFQGRDLREPFLKILYHLDRKRASIDMRDNEMMVQSTITEFKDIYSALLTYFDRDLSAGKRTPFMRFMFTRLVTKFIAFRRRIADLVGYTGGDSLEQMVLDPQISILPAQSYSPSTLQGTASFVAGDTRLWEATPLELKKNPAQFIQGLPNYRRPSLLTWLKEKGKPYDEPLTIGELLDIGFDPTRLKEITMAGEEYIFERVQARQLTEILMKKELLERLGKELSGTKVRNARLRVNPPILIVRDRGNGYVFREKIPAIHWEEAMEQIQAMDSLRQMNNSMNIKSLLLSTVRETGRILETLLDGDERTLLDRMAYFVSWDIPSNRPGLVIDFTSLYVESVWLA
;
A
#
# COMPACT_ATOMS: atom_id res chain seq x y z
N THR A 1 10.12 -1.07 27.59
CA THR A 1 9.82 -2.52 27.39
C THR A 1 8.32 -2.74 27.55
N ALA A 2 7.71 -3.68 26.81
CA ALA A 2 6.26 -3.90 26.83
C ALA A 2 5.69 -4.39 28.18
N ARG A 3 6.54 -4.65 29.20
CA ARG A 3 6.14 -5.10 30.54
C ARG A 3 5.69 -3.97 31.49
N GLY A 4 5.82 -2.69 31.11
CA GLY A 4 5.46 -1.54 31.96
C GLY A 4 4.31 -0.66 31.45
N SER A 5 3.71 -0.96 30.29
CA SER A 5 2.72 -0.06 29.70
C SER A 5 1.44 0.10 30.53
N ARG A 6 0.91 1.33 30.57
CA ARG A 6 -0.38 1.71 31.17
C ARG A 6 -1.43 1.86 30.06
N ILE A 7 -2.68 1.53 30.36
CA ILE A 7 -3.79 1.72 29.44
C ILE A 7 -4.72 2.77 30.05
N ASP A 8 -4.73 3.94 29.43
CA ASP A 8 -5.42 5.11 29.94
C ASP A 8 -6.76 5.28 29.21
N PRO A 9 -7.90 5.30 29.92
CA PRO A 9 -9.18 5.68 29.32
C PRO A 9 -9.15 7.16 28.95
N LEU A 10 -9.38 7.49 27.67
CA LEU A 10 -9.68 8.87 27.28
C LEU A 10 -11.04 9.29 27.84
N LYS A 11 -11.17 10.56 28.24
CA LYS A 11 -12.44 11.08 28.77
C LYS A 11 -13.48 11.09 27.64
N PRO A 12 -14.78 10.86 27.94
CA PRO A 12 -15.85 10.91 26.92
C PRO A 12 -15.91 12.24 26.16
N GLU A 13 -15.46 13.33 26.78
CA GLU A 13 -15.41 14.67 26.19
C GLU A 13 -14.33 14.80 25.10
N ASP A 14 -13.33 13.93 25.08
CA ASP A 14 -12.27 13.86 24.07
C ASP A 14 -12.65 12.97 22.87
N THR A 15 -13.81 12.30 22.93
CA THR A 15 -14.24 11.36 21.88
C THR A 15 -14.99 12.06 20.75
N ARG A 16 -14.30 12.38 19.66
CA ARG A 16 -14.95 12.74 18.39
C ARG A 16 -15.60 11.49 17.77
N ASN A 17 -16.75 11.65 17.13
CA ASN A 17 -17.41 10.65 16.27
C ASN A 17 -18.02 9.39 16.94
N GLY A 18 -18.13 9.36 18.28
CA GLY A 18 -18.88 8.32 19.02
C GLY A 18 -18.10 7.04 19.32
N PHE A 19 -16.82 6.98 18.94
CA PHE A 19 -15.89 5.94 19.38
C PHE A 19 -15.39 6.20 20.79
N ARG A 20 -15.27 5.15 21.60
CA ARG A 20 -14.46 5.20 22.81
C ARG A 20 -13.06 4.73 22.46
N VAL A 21 -12.08 5.53 22.83
CA VAL A 21 -10.67 5.26 22.55
C VAL A 21 -9.95 4.97 23.86
N PHE A 22 -9.15 3.91 23.85
CA PHE A 22 -8.15 3.66 24.88
C PHE A 22 -6.76 3.80 24.27
N GLU A 23 -5.89 4.52 24.96
CA GLU A 23 -4.47 4.60 24.58
C GLU A 23 -3.64 3.69 25.46
N ILE A 24 -2.62 3.08 24.86
CA ILE A 24 -1.67 2.21 25.54
C ILE A 24 -0.35 2.97 25.57
N ASN A 25 0.04 3.48 26.73
CA ASN A 25 1.24 4.29 26.86
C ASN A 25 2.35 3.50 27.56
N ALA A 26 3.60 3.68 27.15
CA ALA A 26 4.77 3.25 27.91
C ALA A 26 4.87 4.03 29.23
N GLU A 27 5.66 3.53 30.17
CA GLU A 27 5.97 4.27 31.41
C GLU A 27 6.63 5.63 31.11
N THR A 28 7.31 5.74 29.98
CA THR A 28 7.93 6.96 29.46
C THR A 28 6.93 7.95 28.85
N GLY A 29 5.64 7.59 28.78
CA GLY A 29 4.59 8.39 28.14
C GLY A 29 4.45 8.20 26.63
N GLU A 30 5.27 7.36 26.02
CA GLU A 30 5.19 7.06 24.57
C GLU A 30 3.95 6.21 24.26
N ASN A 31 3.12 6.62 23.29
CA ASN A 31 1.97 5.83 22.85
C ASN A 31 2.45 4.59 22.07
N LEU A 32 2.12 3.41 22.58
CA LEU A 32 2.45 2.10 22.05
C LEU A 32 1.34 1.50 21.17
N GLY A 33 0.11 2.02 21.28
CA GLY A 33 -1.05 1.53 20.56
C GLY A 33 -2.36 2.15 21.04
N ARG A 34 -3.42 1.90 20.26
CA ARG A 34 -4.77 2.44 20.50
C ARG A 34 -5.84 1.40 20.23
N LEU A 35 -6.97 1.52 20.91
CA LEU A 35 -8.16 0.69 20.72
C LEU A 35 -9.34 1.59 20.41
N ASN A 36 -10.03 1.37 19.30
CA ASN A 36 -11.28 2.05 18.96
C ASN A 36 -12.46 1.09 19.19
N MET A 37 -13.45 1.50 19.99
CA MET A 37 -14.64 0.69 20.22
C MET A 37 -15.94 1.50 20.21
N LEU A 38 -17.02 0.84 19.83
CA LEU A 38 -18.37 1.39 19.84
C LEU A 38 -19.21 0.73 20.93
N TYR A 39 -19.92 1.55 21.71
CA TYR A 39 -20.91 1.04 22.64
C TYR A 39 -22.26 0.90 21.94
N LEU A 40 -22.79 -0.31 21.92
CA LEU A 40 -24.09 -0.65 21.37
C LEU A 40 -25.04 -1.02 22.51
N LYS A 41 -26.14 -0.27 22.64
CA LYS A 41 -27.22 -0.57 23.58
C LYS A 41 -28.42 -1.11 22.81
N LYS A 42 -28.31 -2.35 22.33
CA LYS A 42 -29.36 -3.06 21.58
C LYS A 42 -29.59 -4.43 22.21
N SER A 43 -30.71 -4.59 22.92
CA SER A 43 -31.10 -5.80 23.68
C SER A 43 -30.22 -6.12 24.89
N ILE A 44 -28.89 -6.10 24.73
CA ILE A 44 -27.89 -6.26 25.79
C ILE A 44 -26.79 -5.19 25.65
N PRO A 45 -26.13 -4.78 26.74
CA PRO A 45 -24.95 -3.92 26.67
C PRO A 45 -23.83 -4.62 25.89
N CYS A 46 -23.35 -3.99 24.83
CA CYS A 46 -22.33 -4.55 23.95
C CYS A 46 -21.26 -3.51 23.62
N TYR A 47 -20.00 -3.92 23.61
CA TYR A 47 -18.91 -3.12 23.03
C TYR A 47 -18.36 -3.86 21.81
N TYR A 48 -18.39 -3.19 20.66
CA TYR A 48 -17.78 -3.67 19.44
C TYR A 48 -16.38 -3.04 19.29
N LEU A 49 -15.34 -3.86 19.30
CA LEU A 49 -13.97 -3.46 19.06
C LEU A 49 -13.75 -3.36 17.55
N VAL A 50 -13.59 -2.14 17.07
CA VAL A 50 -13.54 -1.82 15.64
C VAL A 50 -12.12 -1.93 15.11
N TYR A 51 -11.17 -1.38 15.86
CA TYR A 51 -9.78 -1.34 15.43
C TYR A 51 -8.82 -1.41 16.62
N VAL A 52 -7.71 -2.10 16.42
CA VAL A 52 -6.57 -2.13 17.34
C VAL A 52 -5.32 -1.74 16.58
N GLU A 53 -4.69 -0.67 17.03
CA GLU A 53 -3.41 -0.23 16.51
C GLU A 53 -2.28 -0.59 17.47
N VAL A 54 -1.20 -1.14 16.93
CA VAL A 54 0.05 -1.33 17.66
C VAL A 54 1.20 -0.76 16.84
N ALA A 55 1.95 0.16 17.45
CA ALA A 55 3.12 0.78 16.84
C ALA A 55 4.12 -0.30 16.39
N SER A 56 4.66 -0.16 15.17
CA SER A 56 5.46 -1.20 14.51
C SER A 56 6.62 -1.75 15.34
N PRO A 57 7.39 -0.94 16.10
CA PRO A 57 8.48 -1.44 16.95
C PRO A 57 8.03 -2.36 18.10
N PHE A 58 6.74 -2.37 18.42
CA PHE A 58 6.15 -3.10 19.54
C PHE A 58 5.27 -4.28 19.11
N ARG A 59 5.11 -4.49 17.81
CA ARG A 59 4.47 -5.69 17.26
C ARG A 59 5.28 -6.93 17.62
N ARG A 60 4.58 -8.07 17.80
CA ARG A 60 5.17 -9.37 18.22
C ARG A 60 5.87 -9.36 19.59
N LYS A 61 5.73 -8.30 20.40
CA LYS A 61 6.28 -8.20 21.77
C LYS A 61 5.22 -8.47 22.87
N GLY A 62 4.14 -9.19 22.52
CA GLY A 62 3.06 -9.55 23.46
C GLY A 62 2.01 -8.45 23.72
N LEU A 63 2.12 -7.28 23.08
CA LEU A 63 1.17 -6.18 23.31
C LEU A 63 -0.27 -6.55 22.93
N GLY A 64 -0.47 -7.29 21.84
CA GLY A 64 -1.80 -7.76 21.42
C GLY A 64 -2.49 -8.64 22.47
N HIS A 65 -1.75 -9.52 23.15
CA HIS A 65 -2.31 -10.34 24.23
C HIS A 65 -2.75 -9.47 25.42
N ARG A 66 -1.90 -8.50 25.81
CA ARG A 66 -2.23 -7.54 26.88
C ARG A 66 -3.47 -6.70 26.55
N ILE A 67 -3.64 -6.31 25.29
CA ILE A 67 -4.80 -5.56 24.81
C ILE A 67 -6.08 -6.39 24.98
N LEU A 68 -6.06 -7.64 24.51
CA LEU A 68 -7.21 -8.53 24.61
C LEU A 68 -7.57 -8.84 26.07
N ASP A 69 -6.57 -9.07 26.92
CA ASP A 69 -6.79 -9.25 28.36
C ASP A 69 -7.42 -8.01 29.01
N TYR A 70 -6.88 -6.82 28.73
CA TYR A 70 -7.43 -5.58 29.26
C TYR A 70 -8.87 -5.34 28.77
N PHE A 71 -9.13 -5.57 27.50
CA PHE A 71 -10.45 -5.38 26.93
C PHE A 71 -11.45 -6.38 27.53
N ARG A 72 -11.04 -7.64 27.72
CA ARG A 72 -11.83 -8.64 28.46
C ARG A 72 -12.17 -8.17 29.87
N ASP A 73 -11.18 -7.71 30.64
CA ASP A 73 -11.39 -7.23 32.01
C ASP A 73 -12.27 -5.98 32.06
N PHE A 74 -12.19 -5.12 31.04
CA PHE A 74 -13.11 -4.01 30.84
C PHE A 74 -14.55 -4.49 30.61
N LEU A 75 -14.76 -5.48 29.73
CA LEU A 75 -16.09 -6.06 29.44
C LEU A 75 -16.72 -6.70 30.68
N ILE A 76 -15.92 -7.45 31.47
CA ILE A 76 -16.34 -8.03 32.75
C ILE A 76 -16.80 -6.92 33.71
N ARG A 77 -15.96 -5.90 33.92
CA ARG A 77 -16.28 -4.76 34.82
C ARG A 77 -17.53 -4.01 34.37
N LYS A 78 -17.73 -3.85 33.06
CA LYS A 78 -18.90 -3.17 32.50
C LYS A 78 -20.13 -4.05 32.40
N SER A 79 -20.02 -5.35 32.71
CA SER A 79 -21.12 -6.31 32.51
C SER A 79 -21.70 -6.20 31.10
N ALA A 80 -20.84 -6.22 30.08
CA ALA A 80 -21.23 -6.03 28.69
C ALA A 80 -20.53 -7.06 27.79
N VAL A 81 -21.24 -7.55 26.78
CA VAL A 81 -20.66 -8.48 25.80
C VAL A 81 -19.66 -7.77 24.90
N GLY A 82 -18.66 -8.50 24.43
CA GLY A 82 -17.68 -8.02 23.45
C GLY A 82 -17.94 -8.61 22.08
N ILE A 83 -17.74 -7.81 21.03
CA ILE A 83 -17.71 -8.26 19.63
C ILE A 83 -16.44 -7.71 18.97
N LEU A 84 -15.79 -8.47 18.12
CA LEU A 84 -14.70 -8.02 17.24
C LEU A 84 -14.73 -8.77 15.91
N ASP A 85 -14.03 -8.25 14.89
CA ASP A 85 -13.80 -8.99 13.64
C ASP A 85 -12.51 -9.79 13.72
N ASN A 86 -12.56 -11.08 13.38
CA ASN A 86 -11.35 -11.84 13.11
C ASN A 86 -10.85 -11.54 11.70
N ILE A 87 -9.97 -10.54 11.60
CA ILE A 87 -9.29 -10.16 10.35
C ILE A 87 -7.96 -10.91 10.14
N ILE A 88 -7.61 -11.82 11.04
CA ILE A 88 -6.35 -12.57 10.96
C ILE A 88 -6.58 -13.74 9.98
N PRO A 89 -5.77 -13.89 8.92
CA PRO A 89 -5.86 -15.05 8.02
C PRO A 89 -5.65 -16.37 8.78
N GLU A 90 -6.29 -17.45 8.35
CA GLU A 90 -6.22 -18.75 9.04
C GLU A 90 -4.80 -19.32 9.08
N GLU A 91 -3.98 -18.94 8.10
CA GLU A 91 -2.61 -19.35 7.91
C GLU A 91 -1.64 -18.57 8.83
N ASP A 92 -2.07 -17.45 9.43
CA ASP A 92 -1.22 -16.67 10.32
C ASP A 92 -1.04 -17.41 11.66
N PRO A 93 0.20 -17.55 12.18
CA PRO A 93 0.47 -18.20 13.47
C PRO A 93 -0.30 -17.60 14.67
N THR A 94 -0.80 -16.37 14.53
CA THR A 94 -1.58 -15.66 15.52
C THR A 94 -3.09 -15.77 15.33
N TYR A 95 -3.58 -16.51 14.32
CA TYR A 95 -5.02 -16.75 14.10
C TYR A 95 -5.73 -17.24 15.36
N THR A 96 -5.09 -18.14 16.11
CA THR A 96 -5.63 -18.73 17.34
C THR A 96 -5.63 -17.78 18.55
N ILE A 97 -5.15 -16.54 18.41
CA ILE A 97 -5.01 -15.60 19.54
C ILE A 97 -6.36 -15.33 20.20
N TYR A 98 -7.41 -15.11 19.42
CA TYR A 98 -8.74 -14.80 19.96
C TYR A 98 -9.28 -15.96 20.80
N PHE A 99 -9.18 -17.20 20.29
CA PHE A 99 -9.58 -18.40 21.02
C PHE A 99 -8.83 -18.57 22.34
N LYS A 100 -7.51 -18.32 22.35
CA LYS A 100 -6.68 -18.37 23.58
C LYS A 100 -7.12 -17.36 24.65
N HIS A 101 -7.81 -16.29 24.25
CA HIS A 101 -8.37 -15.28 25.16
C HIS A 101 -9.88 -15.47 25.41
N ALA A 102 -10.41 -16.67 25.17
CA ALA A 102 -11.82 -17.05 25.37
C ALA A 102 -12.81 -16.26 24.51
N TRP A 103 -12.37 -15.82 23.33
CA TRP A 103 -13.27 -15.36 22.28
C TRP A 103 -13.73 -16.57 21.46
N GLU A 104 -15.00 -16.60 21.13
CA GLU A 104 -15.63 -17.69 20.38
C GLU A 104 -16.21 -17.14 19.07
N PRO A 105 -16.30 -17.95 18.00
CA PRO A 105 -17.03 -17.55 16.80
C PRO A 105 -18.48 -17.29 17.16
N VAL A 106 -19.05 -16.22 16.61
CA VAL A 106 -20.45 -15.85 16.90
C VAL A 106 -21.45 -16.94 16.53
N ASP A 107 -21.12 -17.77 15.54
CA ASP A 107 -21.96 -18.86 15.06
C ASP A 107 -22.14 -19.96 16.12
N ALA A 108 -21.21 -20.06 17.09
CA ALA A 108 -21.38 -20.90 18.27
C ALA A 108 -22.57 -20.47 19.15
N ILE A 109 -23.02 -19.21 19.04
CA ILE A 109 -24.17 -18.68 19.78
C ILE A 109 -25.44 -18.69 18.93
N ILE A 110 -25.37 -18.24 17.67
CA ILE A 110 -26.56 -18.01 16.85
C ILE A 110 -26.97 -19.20 15.96
N GLY A 111 -26.07 -20.18 15.78
CA GLY A 111 -26.18 -21.26 14.79
C GLY A 111 -25.82 -20.81 13.38
N GLU A 112 -26.25 -21.58 12.37
CA GLU A 112 -26.08 -21.19 10.95
C GLU A 112 -26.78 -19.85 10.65
N ARG A 113 -26.03 -18.93 10.05
CA ARG A 113 -26.55 -17.61 9.65
C ARG A 113 -27.45 -17.75 8.42
N PRO A 114 -28.61 -17.06 8.39
CA PRO A 114 -29.49 -17.05 7.21
C PRO A 114 -28.97 -16.21 6.03
N SER A 115 -27.76 -15.62 6.09
CA SER A 115 -27.23 -14.74 5.04
C SER A 115 -25.73 -14.93 4.79
N ASN A 116 -25.35 -14.97 3.50
CA ASN A 116 -24.01 -15.14 2.92
C ASN A 116 -23.01 -13.98 3.18
N GLY A 117 -22.93 -13.45 4.39
CA GLY A 117 -21.95 -12.41 4.73
C GLY A 117 -20.63 -13.00 5.23
N GLU A 118 -19.53 -12.71 4.56
CA GLU A 118 -18.12 -13.08 4.90
C GLU A 118 -17.58 -12.38 6.17
N THR A 119 -18.38 -12.26 7.24
CA THR A 119 -17.97 -11.52 8.45
C THR A 119 -17.68 -12.49 9.60
N ASN A 120 -16.39 -12.70 9.85
CA ASN A 120 -15.84 -13.58 10.90
C ASN A 120 -15.90 -12.90 12.28
N TYR A 121 -17.11 -12.57 12.76
CA TYR A 121 -17.23 -11.97 14.09
C TYR A 121 -16.90 -12.97 15.20
N MET A 122 -16.08 -12.51 16.14
CA MET A 122 -15.80 -13.20 17.39
C MET A 122 -16.52 -12.49 18.54
N VAL A 123 -16.92 -13.25 19.54
CA VAL A 123 -17.70 -12.78 20.68
C VAL A 123 -17.04 -13.19 21.98
N TYR A 124 -17.11 -12.28 22.96
CA TYR A 124 -16.76 -12.56 24.34
C TYR A 124 -18.00 -12.42 25.21
N ILE A 125 -18.36 -13.49 25.92
CA ILE A 125 -19.48 -13.52 26.87
C ILE A 125 -18.93 -13.42 28.30
N PRO A 126 -19.17 -12.30 29.02
CA PRO A 126 -18.77 -12.19 30.41
C PRO A 126 -19.52 -13.21 31.30
N PRO A 127 -18.95 -13.60 32.47
CA PRO A 127 -19.56 -14.58 33.37
C PRO A 127 -21.03 -14.34 33.72
N LYS A 128 -21.43 -13.07 33.84
CA LYS A 128 -22.83 -12.66 34.16
C LYS A 128 -23.87 -13.14 33.13
N PHE A 129 -23.46 -13.37 31.89
CA PHE A 129 -24.32 -13.79 30.79
C PHE A 129 -24.19 -15.27 30.46
N GLN A 130 -23.31 -16.02 31.14
CA GLN A 130 -23.19 -17.47 30.95
C GLN A 130 -24.51 -18.17 31.29
N GLY A 131 -24.88 -19.16 30.47
CA GLY A 131 -26.11 -19.95 30.62
C GLY A 131 -27.41 -19.22 30.25
N ARG A 132 -27.34 -17.99 29.72
CA ARG A 132 -28.52 -17.28 29.19
C ARG A 132 -28.71 -17.58 27.70
N ASP A 133 -29.94 -17.55 27.23
CA ASP A 133 -30.20 -17.51 25.79
C ASP A 133 -29.86 -16.11 25.25
N LEU A 134 -28.82 -16.05 24.42
CA LEU A 134 -28.30 -14.84 23.81
C LEU A 134 -28.55 -14.77 22.30
N ARG A 135 -29.22 -15.77 21.71
CA ARG A 135 -29.38 -15.90 20.26
C ARG A 135 -30.07 -14.67 19.65
N GLU A 136 -31.28 -14.35 20.11
CA GLU A 136 -32.02 -13.18 19.61
C GLU A 136 -31.31 -11.84 19.89
N PRO A 137 -30.77 -11.59 21.10
CA PRO A 137 -29.96 -10.40 21.35
C PRO A 137 -28.81 -10.21 20.36
N PHE A 138 -28.03 -11.25 20.07
CA PHE A 138 -26.91 -11.16 19.14
C PHE A 138 -27.37 -10.93 17.71
N LEU A 139 -28.42 -11.60 17.23
CA LEU A 139 -28.98 -11.35 15.90
C LEU A 139 -29.36 -9.87 15.70
N LYS A 140 -29.98 -9.24 16.71
CA LYS A 140 -30.32 -7.81 16.68
C LYS A 140 -29.09 -6.90 16.66
N ILE A 141 -28.01 -7.27 17.36
CA ILE A 141 -26.75 -6.51 17.36
C ILE A 141 -26.05 -6.63 16.01
N LEU A 142 -25.91 -7.85 15.47
CA LEU A 142 -25.27 -8.11 14.20
C LEU A 142 -25.99 -7.40 13.05
N TYR A 143 -27.32 -7.51 12.98
CA TYR A 143 -28.11 -6.77 12.00
C TYR A 143 -27.86 -5.25 12.07
N HIS A 144 -27.66 -4.71 13.28
CA HIS A 144 -27.34 -3.30 13.45
C HIS A 144 -25.92 -2.96 12.98
N LEU A 145 -24.95 -3.82 13.28
CA LEU A 145 -23.56 -3.69 12.83
C LEU A 145 -23.49 -3.72 11.31
N ASP A 146 -24.09 -4.72 10.67
CA ASP A 146 -24.06 -4.88 9.21
C ASP A 146 -24.68 -3.67 8.51
N ARG A 147 -25.83 -3.19 9.00
CA ARG A 147 -26.47 -1.98 8.48
C ARG A 147 -25.63 -0.72 8.67
N LYS A 148 -24.81 -0.65 9.72
CA LYS A 148 -23.96 0.52 10.03
C LYS A 148 -22.53 0.36 9.55
N ARG A 149 -22.15 -0.78 8.97
CA ARG A 149 -20.77 -1.15 8.68
C ARG A 149 -20.04 -0.09 7.89
N ALA A 150 -20.58 0.28 6.72
CA ALA A 150 -20.01 1.35 5.90
C ALA A 150 -19.78 2.64 6.70
N SER A 151 -20.76 3.09 7.49
CA SER A 151 -20.59 4.31 8.29
C SER A 151 -19.58 4.19 9.44
N ILE A 152 -19.34 2.97 9.96
CA ILE A 152 -18.32 2.70 10.98
C ILE A 152 -16.94 2.75 10.33
N ASP A 153 -16.77 2.02 9.22
CA ASP A 153 -15.52 1.98 8.46
C ASP A 153 -15.12 3.36 7.95
N MET A 154 -16.07 4.16 7.44
CA MET A 154 -15.83 5.54 7.00
C MET A 154 -15.24 6.42 8.12
N ARG A 155 -15.76 6.29 9.35
CA ARG A 155 -15.30 7.09 10.49
C ARG A 155 -13.95 6.62 11.01
N ASP A 156 -13.69 5.32 11.02
CA ASP A 156 -12.39 4.78 11.42
C ASP A 156 -11.30 5.17 10.41
N ASN A 157 -11.62 5.09 9.11
CA ASN A 157 -10.78 5.60 8.04
C ASN A 157 -10.47 7.10 8.21
N GLU A 158 -11.47 7.93 8.53
CA GLU A 158 -11.27 9.36 8.77
C GLU A 158 -10.26 9.62 9.91
N MET A 159 -10.41 8.93 11.05
CA MET A 159 -9.49 9.08 12.19
C MET A 159 -8.06 8.64 11.84
N MET A 160 -7.92 7.48 11.18
CA MET A 160 -6.62 6.96 10.73
C MET A 160 -5.93 7.94 9.78
N VAL A 161 -6.68 8.52 8.85
CA VAL A 161 -6.17 9.51 7.89
C VAL A 161 -5.71 10.78 8.61
N GLN A 162 -6.52 11.34 9.51
CA GLN A 162 -6.17 12.55 10.28
C GLN A 162 -4.92 12.33 11.15
N SER A 163 -4.82 11.18 11.84
CA SER A 163 -3.63 10.84 12.64
C SER A 163 -2.39 10.76 11.76
N THR A 164 -2.47 10.05 10.64
CA THR A 164 -1.33 9.88 9.73
C THR A 164 -0.88 11.20 9.12
N ILE A 165 -1.82 12.10 8.75
CA ILE A 165 -1.48 13.46 8.27
C ILE A 165 -0.77 14.26 9.36
N THR A 166 -1.20 14.13 10.61
CA THR A 166 -0.55 14.80 11.76
C THR A 166 0.89 14.31 11.91
N GLU A 167 1.13 13.00 11.83
CA GLU A 167 2.48 12.44 11.85
C GLU A 167 3.37 12.98 10.71
N PHE A 168 2.83 13.12 9.49
CA PHE A 168 3.57 13.74 8.38
C PHE A 168 3.96 15.20 8.69
N LYS A 169 3.04 15.99 9.27
CA LYS A 169 3.29 17.37 9.68
C LYS A 169 4.34 17.47 10.80
N ASP A 170 4.29 16.55 11.76
CA ASP A 170 5.25 16.51 12.86
C ASP A 170 6.66 16.16 12.36
N ILE A 171 6.77 15.16 11.48
CA ILE A 171 8.05 14.81 10.83
C ILE A 171 8.55 15.98 9.99
N TYR A 172 7.68 16.64 9.22
CA TYR A 172 8.04 17.81 8.43
C TYR A 172 8.62 18.92 9.32
N SER A 173 7.93 19.26 10.41
CA SER A 173 8.35 20.28 11.37
C SER A 173 9.68 19.91 12.06
N ALA A 174 9.88 18.63 12.38
CA ALA A 174 11.14 18.14 12.91
C ALA A 174 12.29 18.26 11.90
N LEU A 175 12.04 18.00 10.61
CA LEU A 175 13.04 18.19 9.54
C LEU A 175 13.38 19.68 9.35
N LEU A 176 12.38 20.57 9.36
CA LEU A 176 12.62 22.01 9.31
C LEU A 176 13.52 22.47 10.47
N THR A 177 13.21 22.02 11.69
CA THR A 177 14.00 22.32 12.89
C THR A 177 15.42 21.76 12.78
N TYR A 178 15.56 20.52 12.33
CA TYR A 178 16.86 19.85 12.20
C TYR A 178 17.78 20.55 11.18
N PHE A 179 17.21 21.03 10.07
CA PHE A 179 17.95 21.70 9.00
C PHE A 179 17.90 23.24 9.08
N ASP A 180 17.37 23.83 10.14
CA ASP A 180 17.17 25.29 10.27
C ASP A 180 18.42 26.10 9.95
N ARG A 181 19.58 25.69 10.48
CA ARG A 181 20.87 26.35 10.20
C ARG A 181 21.28 26.25 8.72
N ASP A 182 21.04 25.11 8.08
CA ASP A 182 21.36 24.91 6.66
C ASP A 182 20.40 25.70 5.77
N LEU A 183 19.10 25.70 6.10
CA LEU A 183 18.05 26.44 5.39
C LEU A 183 18.28 27.95 5.49
N SER A 184 18.53 28.46 6.70
CA SER A 184 18.83 29.87 6.95
C SER A 184 20.10 30.34 6.23
N ALA A 185 21.08 29.45 6.06
CA ALA A 185 22.31 29.73 5.30
C ALA A 185 22.16 29.52 3.78
N GLY A 186 20.96 29.17 3.29
CA GLY A 186 20.71 28.86 1.88
C GLY A 186 21.42 27.60 1.36
N LYS A 187 21.92 26.74 2.25
CA LYS A 187 22.63 25.51 1.89
C LYS A 187 21.65 24.45 1.39
N ARG A 188 22.07 23.69 0.38
CA ARG A 188 21.27 22.61 -0.24
C ARG A 188 21.97 21.26 -0.12
N THR A 189 22.19 20.80 1.11
CA THR A 189 22.96 19.57 1.34
C THR A 189 22.28 18.33 0.73
N PRO A 190 23.02 17.33 0.22
CA PRO A 190 22.44 16.10 -0.31
C PRO A 190 21.58 15.35 0.71
N PHE A 191 21.98 15.36 1.98
CA PHE A 191 21.24 14.70 3.06
C PHE A 191 19.90 15.39 3.33
N MET A 192 19.86 16.72 3.38
CA MET A 192 18.61 17.48 3.51
C MET A 192 17.64 17.19 2.36
N ARG A 193 18.12 17.30 1.11
CA ARG A 193 17.31 16.99 -0.08
C ARG A 193 16.76 15.57 -0.02
N PHE A 194 17.58 14.61 0.40
CA PHE A 194 17.17 13.21 0.55
C PHE A 194 16.07 13.01 1.59
N MET A 195 16.19 13.64 2.76
CA MET A 195 15.19 13.50 3.82
C MET A 195 13.83 14.09 3.42
N PHE A 196 13.80 15.31 2.85
CA PHE A 196 12.56 15.90 2.37
C PHE A 196 11.96 15.14 1.17
N THR A 197 12.80 14.65 0.25
CA THR A 197 12.32 13.81 -0.87
C THR A 197 11.67 12.52 -0.35
N ARG A 198 12.26 11.89 0.68
CA ARG A 198 11.67 10.69 1.30
C ARG A 198 10.35 10.97 2.00
N LEU A 199 10.24 12.08 2.71
CA LEU A 199 8.98 12.50 3.33
C LEU A 199 7.89 12.65 2.26
N VAL A 200 8.16 13.41 1.21
CA VAL A 200 7.20 13.72 0.14
C VAL A 200 6.79 12.46 -0.64
N THR A 201 7.74 11.62 -1.03
CA THR A 201 7.42 10.36 -1.73
C THR A 201 6.60 9.39 -0.85
N LYS A 202 6.79 9.41 0.47
CA LYS A 202 5.94 8.66 1.41
C LYS A 202 4.54 9.26 1.53
N PHE A 203 4.44 10.58 1.58
CA PHE A 203 3.16 11.28 1.62
C PHE A 203 2.36 11.04 0.34
N ILE A 204 3.00 11.10 -0.83
CA ILE A 204 2.37 10.76 -2.12
C ILE A 204 1.84 9.33 -2.12
N ALA A 205 2.64 8.36 -1.66
CA ALA A 205 2.21 6.97 -1.59
C ALA A 205 1.02 6.79 -0.62
N PHE A 206 0.97 7.55 0.47
CA PHE A 206 -0.16 7.58 1.38
C PHE A 206 -1.41 8.18 0.72
N ARG A 207 -1.31 9.34 0.06
CA ARG A 207 -2.41 9.99 -0.69
C ARG A 207 -3.05 9.04 -1.70
N ARG A 208 -2.24 8.29 -2.44
CA ARG A 208 -2.73 7.28 -3.40
C ARG A 208 -3.52 6.17 -2.71
N ARG A 209 -3.04 5.65 -1.57
CA ARG A 209 -3.71 4.56 -0.84
C ARG A 209 -5.04 4.97 -0.24
N ILE A 210 -5.18 6.23 0.19
CA ILE A 210 -6.41 6.69 0.83
C ILE A 210 -7.49 7.10 -0.16
N ALA A 211 -7.14 7.28 -1.44
CA ALA A 211 -8.11 7.56 -2.51
C ALA A 211 -9.13 6.42 -2.70
N ASP A 212 -8.75 5.19 -2.35
CA ASP A 212 -9.60 4.00 -2.47
C ASP A 212 -10.42 3.70 -1.20
N LEU A 213 -10.29 4.52 -0.14
CA LEU A 213 -11.00 4.28 1.13
C LEU A 213 -12.47 4.68 1.04
N VAL A 214 -13.35 3.79 1.52
CA VAL A 214 -14.79 4.03 1.61
C VAL A 214 -15.07 5.28 2.44
N GLY A 215 -15.82 6.22 1.84
CA GLY A 215 -16.21 7.51 2.42
C GLY A 215 -15.16 8.58 2.44
N TYR A 216 -13.97 8.33 1.89
CA TYR A 216 -13.00 9.38 1.67
C TYR A 216 -13.26 10.05 0.32
N THR A 217 -13.93 11.21 0.32
CA THR A 217 -14.20 11.97 -0.92
C THR A 217 -13.14 13.03 -1.22
N GLY A 218 -11.94 12.92 -0.64
CA GLY A 218 -10.81 13.80 -0.93
C GLY A 218 -10.95 15.28 -0.55
N GLY A 219 -12.11 15.71 -0.04
CA GLY A 219 -12.39 17.10 0.34
C GLY A 219 -11.75 17.49 1.68
N ASP A 220 -11.03 18.60 1.68
CA ASP A 220 -10.40 19.34 2.80
C ASP A 220 -9.21 18.69 3.55
N SER A 221 -9.02 17.37 3.49
CA SER A 221 -7.90 16.71 4.20
C SER A 221 -6.62 16.56 3.35
N LEU A 222 -6.72 16.55 2.01
CA LEU A 222 -5.56 16.36 1.12
C LEU A 222 -4.76 17.66 0.85
N GLU A 223 -5.33 18.83 1.13
CA GLU A 223 -4.69 20.14 0.94
C GLU A 223 -3.73 20.53 2.08
N GLN A 224 -3.46 19.62 3.04
CA GLN A 224 -2.96 20.02 4.36
C GLN A 224 -1.45 20.10 4.56
N MET A 225 -0.62 19.63 3.62
CA MET A 225 0.84 19.76 3.73
C MET A 225 1.37 20.64 2.60
N VAL A 226 1.30 21.96 2.82
CA VAL A 226 1.96 22.94 1.97
C VAL A 226 3.43 22.96 2.36
N LEU A 227 4.31 22.74 1.38
CA LEU A 227 5.75 22.87 1.59
C LEU A 227 6.12 24.35 1.61
N ASP A 228 7.02 24.71 2.52
CA ASP A 228 7.70 26.00 2.46
C ASP A 228 8.34 26.20 1.07
N PRO A 229 8.25 27.41 0.48
CA PRO A 229 8.80 27.68 -0.85
C PRO A 229 10.27 27.27 -0.99
N GLN A 230 11.07 27.45 0.08
CA GLN A 230 12.48 27.08 0.11
C GLN A 230 12.71 25.56 0.00
N ILE A 231 11.77 24.74 0.50
CA ILE A 231 11.80 23.29 0.37
C ILE A 231 11.27 22.86 -0.99
N SER A 232 10.19 23.49 -1.46
CA SER A 232 9.55 23.18 -2.73
C SER A 232 10.52 23.25 -3.91
N ILE A 233 11.42 24.25 -3.93
CA ILE A 233 12.40 24.45 -5.00
C ILE A 233 13.65 23.55 -4.91
N LEU A 234 13.79 22.76 -3.83
CA LEU A 234 14.95 21.88 -3.70
C LEU A 234 14.91 20.80 -4.78
N PRO A 235 16.03 20.49 -5.46
CA PRO A 235 16.09 19.34 -6.35
C PRO A 235 15.80 18.06 -5.58
N ALA A 236 14.97 17.19 -6.14
CA ALA A 236 14.68 15.89 -5.57
C ALA A 236 15.96 15.04 -5.52
N GLN A 237 16.18 14.37 -4.39
CA GLN A 237 17.31 13.46 -4.17
C GLN A 237 16.75 12.15 -3.64
N SER A 238 16.33 11.28 -4.53
CA SER A 238 15.68 10.04 -4.13
C SER A 238 16.70 9.00 -3.66
N TYR A 239 17.89 8.97 -4.25
CA TYR A 239 18.91 7.97 -3.94
C TYR A 239 19.70 8.35 -2.70
N SER A 240 20.05 7.35 -1.88
CA SER A 240 20.84 7.52 -0.66
C SER A 240 22.18 8.22 -0.97
N PRO A 241 22.47 9.38 -0.35
CA PRO A 241 23.74 10.08 -0.55
C PRO A 241 24.96 9.22 -0.19
N SER A 242 26.11 9.53 -0.79
CA SER A 242 27.39 8.83 -0.51
C SER A 242 27.87 8.93 0.93
N THR A 243 27.37 9.91 1.69
CA THR A 243 27.65 10.08 3.11
C THR A 243 26.96 9.02 3.99
N LEU A 244 26.01 8.25 3.47
CA LEU A 244 25.36 7.16 4.20
C LEU A 244 26.13 5.84 4.00
N GLN A 245 26.41 5.13 5.10
CA GLN A 245 27.10 3.85 5.07
C GLN A 245 26.29 2.76 4.34
N GLY A 246 26.99 1.91 3.59
CA GLY A 246 26.45 0.73 2.93
C GLY A 246 27.38 0.23 1.84
N THR A 247 27.64 -1.08 1.81
CA THR A 247 28.36 -1.74 0.73
C THR A 247 27.39 -2.24 -0.32
N ALA A 248 27.72 -1.99 -1.59
CA ALA A 248 27.01 -2.55 -2.72
C ALA A 248 27.22 -4.07 -2.75
N SER A 249 26.16 -4.83 -3.03
CA SER A 249 26.26 -6.28 -3.20
C SER A 249 25.32 -6.76 -4.29
N PHE A 250 25.82 -7.65 -5.15
CA PHE A 250 24.97 -8.49 -6.00
C PHE A 250 24.11 -9.39 -5.11
N VAL A 251 22.81 -9.47 -5.38
CA VAL A 251 21.87 -10.28 -4.59
C VAL A 251 21.48 -11.53 -5.35
N ALA A 252 21.00 -11.39 -6.59
CA ALA A 252 20.57 -12.50 -7.43
C ALA A 252 20.44 -12.05 -8.90
N GLY A 253 20.51 -12.98 -9.84
CA GLY A 253 20.23 -12.71 -11.25
C GLY A 253 21.17 -13.40 -12.24
N ASP A 254 21.06 -13.01 -13.50
CA ASP A 254 21.96 -13.45 -14.56
C ASP A 254 23.38 -12.91 -14.33
N THR A 255 24.31 -13.83 -14.07
CA THR A 255 25.73 -13.52 -13.82
C THR A 255 26.46 -13.02 -15.06
N ARG A 256 26.10 -13.49 -16.26
CA ARG A 256 26.72 -13.02 -17.51
C ARG A 256 26.32 -11.58 -17.78
N LEU A 257 25.04 -11.27 -17.59
CA LEU A 257 24.55 -9.90 -17.68
C LEU A 257 25.21 -9.01 -16.64
N TRP A 258 25.33 -9.47 -15.40
CA TRP A 258 26.06 -8.74 -14.35
C TRP A 258 27.51 -8.48 -14.74
N GLU A 259 28.21 -9.46 -15.28
CA GLU A 259 29.58 -9.30 -15.77
C GLU A 259 29.68 -8.24 -16.89
N ALA A 260 28.69 -8.19 -17.78
CA ALA A 260 28.60 -7.21 -18.85
C ALA A 260 28.19 -5.79 -18.37
N THR A 261 27.74 -5.61 -17.12
CA THR A 261 27.38 -4.28 -16.62
C THR A 261 28.60 -3.35 -16.42
N PRO A 262 28.42 -2.01 -16.57
CA PRO A 262 29.47 -1.04 -16.32
C PRO A 262 30.10 -1.16 -14.93
N LEU A 263 31.40 -0.88 -14.82
CA LEU A 263 32.14 -0.98 -13.56
C LEU A 263 31.60 0.00 -12.50
N GLU A 264 31.10 1.15 -12.94
CA GLU A 264 30.47 2.18 -12.11
C GLU A 264 29.22 1.64 -11.42
N LEU A 265 28.40 0.85 -12.12
CA LEU A 265 27.23 0.19 -11.54
C LEU A 265 27.65 -0.79 -10.45
N LYS A 266 28.73 -1.55 -10.65
CA LYS A 266 29.22 -2.53 -9.67
C LYS A 266 29.79 -1.86 -8.42
N LYS A 267 30.49 -0.74 -8.57
CA LYS A 267 31.14 0.00 -7.47
C LYS A 267 30.16 0.89 -6.69
N ASN A 268 29.30 1.63 -7.40
CA ASN A 268 28.38 2.61 -6.81
C ASN A 268 26.99 2.55 -7.48
N PRO A 269 26.21 1.48 -7.26
CA PRO A 269 24.93 1.29 -7.95
C PRO A 269 23.97 2.47 -7.77
N ALA A 270 23.79 2.97 -6.55
CA ALA A 270 22.86 4.06 -6.30
C ALA A 270 23.21 5.33 -7.08
N GLN A 271 24.49 5.68 -7.14
CA GLN A 271 24.95 6.89 -7.82
C GLN A 271 24.86 6.74 -9.34
N PHE A 272 25.27 5.58 -9.87
CA PHE A 272 25.17 5.29 -11.29
C PHE A 272 23.70 5.34 -11.75
N ILE A 273 22.81 4.62 -11.05
CA ILE A 273 21.39 4.54 -11.40
C ILE A 273 20.70 5.90 -11.24
N GLN A 274 21.08 6.71 -10.24
CA GLN A 274 20.53 8.06 -10.09
C GLN A 274 20.74 8.92 -11.35
N GLY A 275 21.90 8.80 -12.00
CA GLY A 275 22.28 9.56 -13.19
C GLY A 275 21.57 9.11 -14.47
N LEU A 276 20.86 7.98 -14.45
CA LEU A 276 20.10 7.50 -15.60
C LEU A 276 18.83 8.35 -15.82
N PRO A 277 18.31 8.40 -17.06
CA PRO A 277 17.02 9.03 -17.35
C PRO A 277 15.87 8.33 -16.60
N ASN A 278 14.87 9.11 -16.17
CA ASN A 278 13.67 8.58 -15.52
C ASN A 278 12.83 7.76 -16.51
N TYR A 279 12.17 6.69 -16.09
CA TYR A 279 11.29 5.96 -17.00
C TYR A 279 10.22 6.87 -17.62
N ARG A 280 10.07 6.81 -18.94
CA ARG A 280 9.23 7.67 -19.79
C ARG A 280 7.75 7.34 -19.65
N ARG A 281 7.24 7.36 -18.42
CA ARG A 281 5.82 7.13 -18.13
C ARG A 281 4.96 8.17 -18.87
N PRO A 282 3.86 7.77 -19.52
CA PRO A 282 2.99 8.72 -20.21
C PRO A 282 2.49 9.87 -19.33
N SER A 283 2.19 9.57 -18.05
CA SER A 283 1.81 10.58 -17.05
C SER A 283 2.90 11.64 -16.83
N LEU A 284 4.17 11.22 -16.73
CA LEU A 284 5.31 12.14 -16.59
C LEU A 284 5.50 12.98 -17.86
N LEU A 285 5.46 12.35 -19.03
CA LEU A 285 5.65 13.05 -20.30
C LEU A 285 4.56 14.09 -20.56
N THR A 286 3.32 13.76 -20.23
CA THR A 286 2.17 14.69 -20.33
C THR A 286 2.37 15.88 -19.41
N TRP A 287 2.71 15.64 -18.14
CA TRP A 287 2.97 16.70 -17.17
C TRP A 287 4.14 17.61 -17.61
N LEU A 288 5.26 17.03 -18.08
CA LEU A 288 6.41 17.80 -18.57
C LEU A 288 6.02 18.70 -19.74
N LYS A 289 5.23 18.18 -20.68
CA LYS A 289 4.72 18.94 -21.83
C LYS A 289 3.81 20.09 -21.38
N GLU A 290 2.90 19.84 -20.44
CA GLU A 290 2.00 20.86 -19.87
C GLU A 290 2.76 21.98 -19.16
N LYS A 291 3.87 21.65 -18.47
CA LYS A 291 4.73 22.62 -17.80
C LYS A 291 5.78 23.25 -18.72
N GLY A 292 5.88 22.83 -19.99
CA GLY A 292 6.92 23.28 -20.91
C GLY A 292 8.34 22.93 -20.46
N LYS A 293 8.49 21.85 -19.67
CA LYS A 293 9.74 21.47 -19.01
C LYS A 293 10.51 20.41 -19.81
N PRO A 294 11.83 20.57 -20.04
CA PRO A 294 12.66 19.53 -20.64
C PRO A 294 12.69 18.25 -19.80
N TYR A 295 12.79 17.10 -20.47
CA TYR A 295 12.76 15.80 -19.82
C TYR A 295 14.04 15.45 -19.03
N ASP A 296 15.17 16.04 -19.41
CA ASP A 296 16.46 15.90 -18.74
C ASP A 296 16.63 16.84 -17.54
N GLU A 297 15.70 17.78 -17.34
CA GLU A 297 15.78 18.71 -16.22
C GLU A 297 15.46 18.01 -14.88
N PRO A 298 16.28 18.20 -13.84
CA PRO A 298 16.00 17.65 -12.52
C PRO A 298 14.66 18.13 -11.96
N LEU A 299 13.86 17.18 -11.46
CA LEU A 299 12.62 17.49 -10.77
C LEU A 299 12.90 18.04 -9.36
N THR A 300 12.09 19.00 -8.93
CA THR A 300 12.11 19.54 -7.57
C THR A 300 11.17 18.74 -6.65
N ILE A 301 11.32 18.92 -5.34
CA ILE A 301 10.47 18.27 -4.34
C ILE A 301 9.01 18.71 -4.49
N GLY A 302 8.75 19.99 -4.78
CA GLY A 302 7.41 20.50 -5.03
C GLY A 302 6.77 19.88 -6.29
N GLU A 303 7.57 19.70 -7.35
CA GLU A 303 7.10 19.05 -8.58
C GLU A 303 6.70 17.59 -8.35
N LEU A 304 7.35 16.86 -7.44
CA LEU A 304 6.91 15.51 -7.08
C LEU A 304 5.48 15.50 -6.50
N LEU A 305 5.14 16.49 -5.68
CA LEU A 305 3.79 16.62 -5.12
C LEU A 305 2.75 16.96 -6.20
N ASP A 306 3.11 17.81 -7.15
CA ASP A 306 2.26 18.20 -8.28
C ASP A 306 2.00 17.01 -9.22
N ILE A 307 3.05 16.23 -9.53
CA ILE A 307 2.97 15.02 -10.36
C ILE A 307 2.14 13.91 -9.69
N GLY A 308 2.17 13.81 -8.35
CA GLY A 308 1.38 12.82 -7.61
C GLY A 308 1.93 11.38 -7.65
N PHE A 309 3.17 11.18 -8.11
CA PHE A 309 3.92 9.93 -7.98
C PHE A 309 5.44 10.19 -7.95
N ASP A 310 6.25 9.16 -7.68
CA ASP A 310 7.72 9.23 -7.70
C ASP A 310 8.28 8.75 -9.05
N PRO A 311 8.55 9.63 -10.04
CA PRO A 311 9.15 9.27 -11.33
C PRO A 311 10.60 8.79 -11.21
N THR A 312 11.28 9.09 -10.10
CA THR A 312 12.69 8.71 -9.91
C THR A 312 12.85 7.25 -9.46
N ARG A 313 11.74 6.58 -9.13
CA ARG A 313 11.73 5.16 -8.74
C ARG A 313 12.15 4.23 -9.88
N LEU A 314 11.82 4.62 -11.12
CA LEU A 314 12.10 3.85 -12.32
C LEU A 314 13.10 4.60 -13.19
N LYS A 315 14.15 3.92 -13.64
CA LYS A 315 15.21 4.49 -14.48
C LYS A 315 15.43 3.64 -15.72
N GLU A 316 15.68 4.25 -16.87
CA GLU A 316 15.95 3.57 -18.14
C GLU A 316 17.44 3.44 -18.41
N ILE A 317 17.83 2.32 -19.02
CA ILE A 317 19.18 2.10 -19.55
C ILE A 317 19.11 1.24 -20.80
N THR A 318 19.97 1.54 -21.77
CA THR A 318 20.18 0.69 -22.96
C THR A 318 21.51 -0.04 -22.80
N MET A 319 21.49 -1.36 -22.94
CA MET A 319 22.68 -2.20 -22.89
C MET A 319 22.67 -3.19 -24.05
N ALA A 320 23.75 -3.24 -24.83
CA ALA A 320 23.89 -4.13 -25.99
C ALA A 320 22.73 -4.05 -27.01
N GLY A 321 22.11 -2.87 -27.16
CA GLY A 321 20.99 -2.64 -28.08
C GLY A 321 19.61 -2.93 -27.49
N GLU A 322 19.54 -3.53 -26.31
CA GLU A 322 18.30 -3.84 -25.60
C GLU A 322 17.97 -2.77 -24.54
N GLU A 323 16.68 -2.52 -24.32
CA GLU A 323 16.21 -1.55 -23.33
C GLU A 323 15.79 -2.22 -22.02
N TYR A 324 16.26 -1.66 -20.91
CA TYR A 324 15.98 -2.15 -19.57
C TYR A 324 15.53 -1.03 -18.64
N ILE A 325 14.95 -1.44 -17.52
CA ILE A 325 14.60 -0.56 -16.42
C ILE A 325 15.22 -1.02 -15.10
N PHE A 326 15.60 -0.05 -14.27
CA PHE A 326 15.85 -0.26 -12.85
C PHE A 326 14.65 0.22 -12.04
N GLU A 327 14.09 -0.66 -11.23
CA GLU A 327 13.13 -0.32 -10.19
C GLU A 327 13.82 -0.26 -8.83
N ARG A 328 13.72 0.89 -8.19
CA ARG A 328 14.15 1.05 -6.81
C ARG A 328 13.09 0.55 -5.83
N VAL A 329 13.49 -0.34 -4.94
CA VAL A 329 12.66 -0.93 -3.88
C VAL A 329 13.35 -0.83 -2.53
N GLN A 330 12.61 -1.03 -1.44
CA GLN A 330 13.23 -1.08 -0.11
C GLN A 330 13.95 -2.43 0.08
N ALA A 331 15.10 -2.45 0.74
CA ALA A 331 15.86 -3.70 0.92
C ALA A 331 15.05 -4.81 1.64
N ARG A 332 14.11 -4.45 2.51
CA ARG A 332 13.21 -5.40 3.19
C ARG A 332 12.23 -6.12 2.25
N GLN A 333 12.02 -5.60 1.04
CA GLN A 333 11.13 -6.20 0.04
C GLN A 333 11.89 -7.20 -0.86
N LEU A 334 13.21 -7.32 -0.73
CA LEU A 334 14.01 -8.17 -1.62
C LEU A 334 13.66 -9.64 -1.52
N THR A 335 13.38 -10.16 -0.32
CA THR A 335 12.96 -11.55 -0.11
C THR A 335 11.68 -11.86 -0.89
N GLU A 336 10.70 -10.98 -0.82
CA GLU A 336 9.44 -11.11 -1.53
C GLU A 336 9.62 -11.00 -3.05
N ILE A 337 10.50 -10.11 -3.50
CA ILE A 337 10.81 -9.96 -4.93
C ILE A 337 11.49 -11.21 -5.49
N LEU A 338 12.30 -11.91 -4.68
CA LEU A 338 12.88 -13.19 -5.07
C LEU A 338 11.81 -14.28 -5.21
N MET A 339 10.89 -14.39 -4.25
CA MET A 339 9.76 -15.32 -4.36
C MET A 339 8.90 -15.01 -5.60
N LYS A 340 8.64 -13.72 -5.85
CA LYS A 340 7.91 -13.26 -7.02
C LYS A 340 8.62 -13.58 -8.33
N LYS A 341 9.96 -13.49 -8.35
CA LYS A 341 10.77 -13.86 -9.51
C LYS A 341 10.58 -15.34 -9.86
N GLU A 342 10.75 -16.22 -8.87
CA GLU A 342 10.58 -17.67 -9.06
C GLU A 342 9.18 -18.01 -9.57
N LEU A 343 8.16 -17.36 -8.99
CA LEU A 343 6.78 -17.50 -9.43
C LEU A 343 6.58 -17.05 -10.90
N LEU A 344 7.08 -15.87 -11.27
CA LEU A 344 6.95 -15.35 -12.64
C LEU A 344 7.68 -16.23 -13.66
N GLU A 345 8.84 -16.77 -13.31
CA GLU A 345 9.59 -17.70 -14.17
C GLU A 345 8.83 -19.02 -14.38
N ARG A 346 8.17 -19.53 -13.33
CA ARG A 346 7.28 -20.70 -13.42
C ARG A 346 6.06 -20.40 -14.29
N LEU A 347 5.33 -19.33 -13.98
CA LEU A 347 4.16 -18.90 -14.74
C LEU A 347 4.50 -18.62 -16.21
N GLY A 348 5.70 -18.10 -16.51
CA GLY A 348 6.16 -17.90 -17.88
C GLY A 348 6.23 -19.18 -18.71
N LYS A 349 6.54 -20.32 -18.07
CA LYS A 349 6.56 -21.63 -18.71
C LYS A 349 5.15 -22.19 -18.85
N GLU A 350 4.35 -22.11 -17.79
CA GLU A 350 2.98 -22.66 -17.75
C GLU A 350 2.01 -21.90 -18.65
N LEU A 351 2.13 -20.58 -18.71
CA LEU A 351 1.24 -19.68 -19.46
C LEU A 351 1.72 -19.41 -20.89
N SER A 352 2.79 -20.08 -21.34
CA SER A 352 3.34 -19.88 -22.68
C SER A 352 2.27 -20.12 -23.76
N GLY A 353 2.03 -19.11 -24.59
CA GLY A 353 1.00 -19.16 -25.64
C GLY A 353 -0.45 -18.95 -25.17
N THR A 354 -0.68 -18.78 -23.87
CA THR A 354 -2.01 -18.53 -23.31
C THR A 354 -2.55 -17.17 -23.75
N LYS A 355 -3.84 -17.14 -24.08
CA LYS A 355 -4.56 -15.92 -24.41
C LYS A 355 -5.71 -15.69 -23.44
N VAL A 356 -5.88 -14.44 -23.02
CA VAL A 356 -6.99 -13.99 -22.18
C VAL A 356 -7.78 -12.97 -22.97
N ARG A 357 -9.03 -13.30 -23.33
CA ARG A 357 -9.85 -12.46 -24.23
C ARG A 357 -9.08 -12.04 -25.50
N ASN A 358 -8.41 -13.00 -26.13
CA ASN A 358 -7.50 -12.83 -27.28
C ASN A 358 -6.17 -12.08 -27.01
N ALA A 359 -6.00 -11.43 -25.87
CA ALA A 359 -4.75 -10.80 -25.47
C ALA A 359 -3.70 -11.85 -25.09
N ARG A 360 -2.46 -11.68 -25.55
CA ARG A 360 -1.35 -12.57 -25.17
C ARG A 360 -0.99 -12.34 -23.71
N LEU A 361 -0.99 -13.38 -22.90
CA LEU A 361 -0.48 -13.31 -21.53
C LEU A 361 1.04 -13.47 -21.53
N ARG A 362 1.74 -12.56 -20.86
CA ARG A 362 3.20 -12.52 -20.78
C ARG A 362 3.66 -12.27 -19.36
N VAL A 363 4.90 -12.63 -19.06
CA VAL A 363 5.55 -12.36 -17.77
C VAL A 363 6.80 -11.49 -18.00
N ASN A 364 7.14 -10.64 -17.04
CA ASN A 364 8.36 -9.84 -17.04
C ASN A 364 9.09 -10.00 -15.69
N PRO A 365 9.78 -11.13 -15.44
CA PRO A 365 10.44 -11.40 -14.17
C PRO A 365 11.64 -10.48 -13.91
N PRO A 366 12.04 -10.25 -12.65
CA PRO A 366 13.33 -9.68 -12.30
C PRO A 366 14.51 -10.44 -12.92
N ILE A 367 15.35 -9.75 -13.69
CA ILE A 367 16.54 -10.35 -14.30
C ILE A 367 17.73 -10.32 -13.33
N LEU A 368 17.96 -9.16 -12.72
CA LEU A 368 19.10 -8.87 -11.85
C LEU A 368 18.65 -8.05 -10.65
N ILE A 369 19.22 -8.32 -9.49
CA ILE A 369 18.94 -7.59 -8.25
C ILE A 369 20.26 -7.19 -7.61
N VAL A 370 20.41 -5.89 -7.38
CA VAL A 370 21.56 -5.29 -6.68
C VAL A 370 21.06 -4.60 -5.43
N ARG A 371 21.82 -4.69 -4.35
CA ARG A 371 21.54 -3.97 -3.10
C ARG A 371 22.61 -2.90 -2.91
N ASP A 372 22.19 -1.70 -2.51
CA ASP A 372 23.10 -0.64 -2.10
C ASP A 372 22.40 0.34 -1.13
N ARG A 373 23.11 0.70 -0.05
CA ARG A 373 22.71 1.69 0.98
C ARG A 373 21.23 1.61 1.39
N GLY A 374 20.77 0.40 1.75
CA GLY A 374 19.43 0.16 2.28
C GLY A 374 18.31 0.06 1.24
N ASN A 375 18.63 0.16 -0.05
CA ASN A 375 17.71 -0.05 -1.16
C ASN A 375 18.08 -1.30 -1.96
N GLY A 376 17.07 -1.87 -2.62
CA GLY A 376 17.23 -2.82 -3.71
C GLY A 376 17.01 -2.11 -5.04
N TYR A 377 17.72 -2.56 -6.07
CA TYR A 377 17.58 -2.13 -7.45
C TYR A 377 17.30 -3.35 -8.29
N VAL A 378 16.08 -3.43 -8.79
CA VAL A 378 15.57 -4.57 -9.56
C VAL A 378 15.64 -4.23 -11.03
N PHE A 379 16.40 -5.01 -11.78
CA PHE A 379 16.58 -4.89 -13.21
C PHE A 379 15.55 -5.73 -13.94
N ARG A 380 14.87 -5.16 -14.94
CA ARG A 380 13.86 -5.83 -15.76
C ARG A 380 13.97 -5.38 -17.21
N GLU A 381 13.43 -6.18 -18.12
CA GLU A 381 13.23 -5.73 -19.50
C GLU A 381 12.25 -4.56 -19.52
N LYS A 382 12.53 -3.57 -20.36
CA LYS A 382 11.55 -2.54 -20.66
C LYS A 382 10.51 -3.13 -21.60
N ILE A 383 9.27 -3.21 -21.12
CA ILE A 383 8.14 -3.76 -21.88
C ILE A 383 7.34 -2.64 -22.57
N PRO A 384 6.73 -2.89 -23.74
CA PRO A 384 5.86 -1.96 -24.44
C PRO A 384 4.46 -1.94 -23.81
N ALA A 385 4.40 -1.64 -22.51
CA ALA A 385 3.18 -1.69 -21.72
C ALA A 385 3.25 -0.70 -20.55
N ILE A 386 2.09 -0.26 -20.06
CA ILE A 386 1.97 0.57 -18.86
C ILE A 386 1.08 -0.10 -17.82
N HIS A 387 1.20 0.33 -16.57
CA HIS A 387 0.37 -0.20 -15.49
C HIS A 387 -1.11 0.05 -15.82
N TRP A 388 -1.98 -0.94 -15.58
CA TRP A 388 -3.38 -0.84 -15.99
C TRP A 388 -4.11 0.36 -15.37
N GLU A 389 -3.80 0.73 -14.13
CA GLU A 389 -4.35 1.94 -13.49
C GLU A 389 -3.90 3.22 -14.20
N GLU A 390 -2.62 3.29 -14.60
CA GLU A 390 -2.13 4.44 -15.37
C GLU A 390 -2.83 4.51 -16.73
N ALA A 391 -3.08 3.36 -17.38
CA ALA A 391 -3.89 3.33 -18.61
C ALA A 391 -5.31 3.89 -18.38
N MET A 392 -5.94 3.57 -17.24
CA MET A 392 -7.25 4.12 -16.89
C MET A 392 -7.20 5.65 -16.67
N GLU A 393 -6.16 6.13 -15.99
CA GLU A 393 -5.92 7.57 -15.76
C GLU A 393 -5.71 8.30 -17.10
N GLN A 394 -4.86 7.77 -17.99
CA GLN A 394 -4.58 8.36 -19.31
C GLN A 394 -5.86 8.45 -20.17
N ILE A 395 -6.66 7.39 -20.20
CA ILE A 395 -7.93 7.36 -20.95
C ILE A 395 -8.91 8.43 -20.46
N GLN A 396 -8.91 8.72 -19.15
CA GLN A 396 -9.81 9.72 -18.56
C GLN A 396 -9.30 11.14 -18.71
N ALA A 397 -7.99 11.34 -18.64
CA ALA A 397 -7.37 12.66 -18.65
C ALA A 397 -7.33 13.29 -20.06
N MET A 398 -7.04 12.51 -21.10
CA MET A 398 -6.79 13.04 -22.44
C MET A 398 -8.03 13.02 -23.35
N ASP A 399 -8.32 14.16 -23.99
CA ASP A 399 -9.47 14.29 -24.90
C ASP A 399 -9.49 13.26 -26.04
N SER A 400 -8.35 13.05 -26.69
CA SER A 400 -8.23 12.09 -27.80
C SER A 400 -8.51 10.65 -27.35
N LEU A 401 -8.04 10.27 -26.16
CA LEU A 401 -8.28 8.92 -25.60
C LEU A 401 -9.71 8.78 -25.06
N ARG A 402 -10.31 9.85 -24.51
CA ARG A 402 -11.72 9.87 -24.12
C ARG A 402 -12.63 9.63 -25.32
N GLN A 403 -12.39 10.33 -26.43
CA GLN A 403 -13.15 10.15 -27.67
C GLN A 403 -13.02 8.72 -28.19
N MET A 404 -11.79 8.18 -28.23
CA MET A 404 -11.56 6.80 -28.65
C MET A 404 -12.27 5.80 -27.73
N ASN A 405 -12.23 6.02 -26.42
CA ASN A 405 -12.92 5.18 -25.45
C ASN A 405 -14.45 5.21 -25.63
N ASN A 406 -15.05 6.36 -25.91
CA ASN A 406 -16.49 6.46 -26.15
C ASN A 406 -16.93 5.67 -27.38
N SER A 407 -16.09 5.58 -28.40
CA SER A 407 -16.37 4.82 -29.62
C SER A 407 -16.12 3.32 -29.48
N MET A 408 -15.11 2.93 -28.71
CA MET A 408 -14.57 1.56 -28.71
C MET A 408 -14.66 0.83 -27.36
N ASN A 409 -15.17 1.49 -26.30
CA ASN A 409 -15.27 0.95 -24.93
C ASN A 409 -13.95 0.40 -24.37
N ILE A 410 -12.82 1.04 -24.68
CA ILE A 410 -11.46 0.60 -24.32
C ILE A 410 -11.29 0.37 -22.81
N LYS A 411 -11.86 1.24 -21.97
CA LYS A 411 -11.84 1.12 -20.51
C LYS A 411 -12.41 -0.22 -20.05
N SER A 412 -13.59 -0.57 -20.56
CA SER A 412 -14.26 -1.83 -20.24
C SER A 412 -13.45 -3.02 -20.73
N LEU A 413 -12.88 -2.91 -21.95
CA LEU A 413 -12.03 -3.95 -22.51
C LEU A 413 -10.82 -4.22 -21.61
N LEU A 414 -10.02 -3.20 -21.30
CA LEU A 414 -8.83 -3.32 -20.44
C LEU A 414 -9.16 -3.92 -19.07
N LEU A 415 -10.18 -3.38 -18.41
CA LEU A 415 -10.61 -3.84 -17.09
C LEU A 415 -11.06 -5.31 -17.12
N SER A 416 -11.85 -5.69 -18.14
CA SER A 416 -12.34 -7.05 -18.27
C SER A 416 -11.21 -8.05 -18.56
N THR A 417 -10.20 -7.66 -19.34
CA THR A 417 -9.03 -8.49 -19.64
C THR A 417 -8.18 -8.69 -18.39
N VAL A 418 -7.86 -7.61 -17.65
CA VAL A 418 -7.07 -7.69 -16.41
C VAL A 418 -7.78 -8.54 -15.36
N ARG A 419 -9.09 -8.36 -15.16
CA ARG A 419 -9.88 -9.16 -14.23
C ARG A 419 -9.89 -10.64 -14.59
N GLU A 420 -10.05 -10.96 -15.87
CA GLU A 420 -10.01 -12.35 -16.33
C GLU A 420 -8.62 -12.96 -16.16
N THR A 421 -7.55 -12.20 -16.39
CA THR A 421 -6.18 -12.63 -16.08
C THR A 421 -6.03 -12.96 -14.59
N GLY A 422 -6.54 -12.10 -13.69
CA GLY A 422 -6.53 -12.34 -12.25
C GLY A 422 -7.22 -13.66 -11.88
N ARG A 423 -8.43 -13.91 -12.40
CA ARG A 423 -9.17 -15.16 -12.17
C ARG A 423 -8.42 -16.40 -12.64
N ILE A 424 -7.81 -16.33 -13.82
CA ILE A 424 -7.01 -17.46 -14.34
C ILE A 424 -5.85 -17.75 -13.37
N LEU A 425 -5.17 -16.73 -12.88
CA LEU A 425 -4.07 -16.92 -11.93
C LEU A 425 -4.58 -17.46 -10.57
N GLU A 426 -5.73 -17.01 -10.06
CA GLU A 426 -6.33 -17.55 -8.83
C GLU A 426 -6.56 -19.07 -8.91
N THR A 427 -6.88 -19.59 -10.10
CA THR A 427 -7.05 -21.04 -10.32
C THR A 427 -5.73 -21.81 -10.40
N LEU A 428 -4.62 -21.14 -10.72
CA LEU A 428 -3.30 -21.76 -10.91
C LEU A 428 -2.40 -21.70 -9.66
N LEU A 429 -2.76 -20.86 -8.69
CA LEU A 429 -1.94 -20.58 -7.52
C LEU A 429 -2.51 -21.22 -6.26
N ASP A 430 -1.61 -21.83 -5.50
CA ASP A 430 -1.91 -22.46 -4.21
C ASP A 430 -1.82 -21.45 -3.06
N GLY A 431 -2.31 -21.81 -1.86
CA GLY A 431 -2.54 -20.90 -0.72
C GLY A 431 -1.47 -19.84 -0.48
N ASP A 432 -0.21 -20.24 -0.29
CA ASP A 432 0.89 -19.30 -0.05
C ASP A 432 1.18 -18.38 -1.25
N GLU A 433 1.01 -18.88 -2.47
CA GLU A 433 1.24 -18.11 -3.70
C GLU A 433 0.11 -17.14 -4.00
N ARG A 434 -1.12 -17.43 -3.55
CA ARG A 434 -2.25 -16.50 -3.65
C ARG A 434 -1.98 -15.21 -2.88
N THR A 435 -1.22 -15.25 -1.79
CA THR A 435 -0.82 -14.04 -1.08
C THR A 435 0.09 -13.11 -1.91
N LEU A 436 0.74 -13.65 -2.96
CA LEU A 436 1.54 -12.89 -3.91
C LEU A 436 0.70 -12.29 -5.06
N LEU A 437 -0.52 -12.78 -5.30
CA LEU A 437 -1.43 -12.23 -6.33
C LEU A 437 -1.79 -10.77 -6.06
N ASP A 438 -2.11 -10.45 -4.81
CA ASP A 438 -2.42 -9.08 -4.37
C ASP A 438 -1.26 -8.10 -4.60
N ARG A 439 -0.07 -8.64 -4.89
CA ARG A 439 1.18 -7.90 -5.09
C ARG A 439 1.73 -8.07 -6.50
N MET A 440 1.01 -8.76 -7.37
CA MET A 440 1.25 -8.78 -8.81
C MET A 440 0.84 -7.45 -9.43
N ALA A 441 1.69 -6.91 -10.29
CA ALA A 441 1.36 -5.74 -11.07
C ALA A 441 0.95 -6.17 -12.48
N TYR A 442 -0.17 -5.65 -12.95
CA TYR A 442 -0.70 -5.94 -14.28
C TYR A 442 -0.40 -4.76 -15.21
N PHE A 443 0.21 -5.06 -16.34
CA PHE A 443 0.49 -4.07 -17.38
C PHE A 443 -0.25 -4.43 -18.65
N VAL A 444 -0.73 -3.42 -19.36
CA VAL A 444 -1.49 -3.57 -20.61
C VAL A 444 -0.67 -2.99 -21.75
N SER A 445 -0.69 -3.64 -22.92
CA SER A 445 0.06 -3.17 -24.10
C SER A 445 -0.24 -1.70 -24.38
N TRP A 446 0.83 -0.92 -24.60
CA TRP A 446 0.74 0.52 -24.76
C TRP A 446 1.93 1.05 -25.57
N ASP A 447 1.63 1.83 -26.60
CA ASP A 447 2.62 2.64 -27.31
C ASP A 447 2.94 3.86 -26.44
N ILE A 448 4.02 3.76 -25.67
CA ILE A 448 4.49 4.81 -24.75
C ILE A 448 4.84 6.10 -25.52
N PRO A 449 5.65 6.08 -26.60
CA PRO A 449 5.94 7.27 -27.40
C PRO A 449 4.70 8.03 -27.91
N SER A 450 3.72 7.31 -28.46
CA SER A 450 2.52 7.93 -29.03
C SER A 450 1.41 8.15 -28.00
N ASN A 451 1.59 7.64 -26.78
CA ASN A 451 0.60 7.53 -25.72
C ASN A 451 -0.74 6.93 -26.21
N ARG A 452 -0.68 5.70 -26.74
CA ARG A 452 -1.85 5.00 -27.30
C ARG A 452 -1.99 3.57 -26.75
N PRO A 453 -3.21 3.07 -26.51
CA PRO A 453 -3.41 1.68 -26.16
C PRO A 453 -2.97 0.74 -27.29
N GLY A 454 -2.26 -0.33 -26.95
CA GLY A 454 -1.88 -1.39 -27.89
C GLY A 454 -3.07 -2.30 -28.17
N LEU A 455 -3.87 -1.94 -29.17
CA LEU A 455 -5.08 -2.65 -29.58
C LEU A 455 -4.87 -3.40 -30.89
N VAL A 456 -5.53 -4.54 -31.01
CA VAL A 456 -5.64 -5.29 -32.25
C VAL A 456 -7.11 -5.33 -32.66
N ILE A 457 -7.34 -5.03 -33.94
CA ILE A 457 -8.65 -5.12 -34.58
C ILE A 457 -8.58 -6.27 -35.57
N ASP A 458 -9.36 -7.32 -35.34
CA ASP A 458 -9.60 -8.36 -36.33
C ASP A 458 -11.02 -8.25 -36.90
N PHE A 459 -11.37 -9.10 -37.86
CA PHE A 459 -12.69 -9.09 -38.51
C PHE A 459 -13.87 -9.34 -37.56
N THR A 460 -13.62 -9.80 -36.34
CA THR A 460 -14.62 -10.29 -35.38
C THR A 460 -14.63 -9.55 -34.05
N SER A 461 -13.51 -8.92 -33.68
CA SER A 461 -13.34 -8.37 -32.33
C SER A 461 -12.24 -7.32 -32.23
N LEU A 462 -12.39 -6.46 -31.22
CA LEU A 462 -11.37 -5.56 -30.72
C LEU A 462 -10.81 -6.13 -29.42
N TYR A 463 -9.49 -6.26 -29.32
CA TYR A 463 -8.83 -6.76 -28.10
C TYR A 463 -7.49 -6.09 -27.84
N VAL A 464 -6.98 -6.23 -26.60
CA VAL A 464 -5.68 -5.71 -26.18
C VAL A 464 -4.60 -6.66 -26.71
N GLU A 465 -3.50 -6.15 -27.25
CA GLU A 465 -2.46 -7.01 -27.82
C GLU A 465 -1.85 -7.98 -26.78
N SER A 466 -1.52 -7.47 -25.60
CA SER A 466 -0.93 -8.26 -24.52
C SER A 466 -1.26 -7.70 -23.14
N VAL A 467 -1.24 -8.61 -22.16
CA VAL A 467 -1.22 -8.32 -20.72
C VAL A 467 0.05 -8.92 -20.15
N TRP A 468 0.78 -8.14 -19.36
CA TRP A 468 2.02 -8.56 -18.72
C TRP A 468 1.87 -8.64 -17.21
N LEU A 469 2.45 -9.68 -16.62
CA LEU A 469 2.59 -9.88 -15.19
C LEU A 469 4.01 -9.51 -14.78
N ALA A 470 4.19 -8.66 -13.77
CA ALA A 470 5.51 -8.26 -13.29
C ALA A 470 5.57 -8.06 -11.78
#